data_AF-X1MYH6-F1
#
_entry.id   AF-X1MYH6-F1
#
_cell.length_a   1.000
_cell.length_b   1.000
_cell.length_c   1.000
_cell.angle_alpha   90.00
_cell.angle_beta   90.00
_cell.angle_gamma   90.00
#
_symmetry.space_group_name_H-M   'P 1'
#
loop_
_entity.id
_entity.type
_entity.pdbx_description
1 polymer ?
#
loop_
_entity_poly.entity_id
_entity_poly.type
_entity_poly.pdbx_seq_one_letter_code
_entity_poly.pdbx_strand_id
1 'polypeptide(L)' 'MKIHGIRIVANEMFPPLLRKYKYYAVVQFLYVEDESGKRKVNKIFQETYGETEEEAKEKMLQQVRDWVKSQ' A
#
# COMPACT_ATOMS: atom_id res chain seq x y z
N MET A 1 -18.78 6.94 0.46
CA MET A 1 -17.55 6.59 1.22
C MET A 1 -16.64 7.79 1.29
N LYS A 2 -16.17 8.21 2.48
CA LYS A 2 -15.27 9.36 2.65
C LYS A 2 -13.87 8.89 3.01
N ILE A 3 -12.85 9.32 2.27
CA ILE A 3 -11.44 8.99 2.54
C ILE A 3 -10.90 10.01 3.54
N HIS A 4 -10.43 9.54 4.70
CA HIS A 4 -9.90 10.41 5.76
C HIS A 4 -8.38 10.56 5.70
N GLY A 5 -7.68 9.57 5.13
CA GLY A 5 -6.24 9.61 5.06
C GLY A 5 -5.65 8.34 4.46
N ILE A 6 -4.43 8.50 3.97
CA ILE A 6 -3.61 7.45 3.38
C ILE A 6 -2.39 7.29 4.29
N ARG A 7 -2.09 6.05 4.70
CA ARG A 7 -0.82 5.72 5.33
C ARG A 7 -0.11 4.66 4.51
N ILE A 8 1.10 4.98 4.07
CA ILE A 8 1.99 4.07 3.34
C ILE A 8 3.10 3.68 4.31
N VAL A 9 3.27 2.38 4.55
CA VAL A 9 4.32 1.84 5.41
C VAL A 9 5.27 1.03 4.55
N ALA A 10 6.54 1.44 4.48
CA ALA A 10 7.61 0.71 3.80
C ALA A 10 8.46 -0.02 4.83
N ASN A 11 8.74 -1.30 4.62
CA ASN A 11 9.67 -2.08 5.44
C ASN A 11 10.75 -2.70 4.56
N GLU A 12 12.01 -2.58 4.98
CA GLU A 12 13.12 -3.34 4.38
C GLU A 12 12.97 -4.82 4.79
N MET A 13 13.00 -5.70 3.80
CA MET A 13 12.88 -7.14 3.93
C MET A 13 14.06 -7.83 3.25
N PHE A 14 14.52 -8.91 3.87
CA PHE A 14 15.58 -9.79 3.37
C PHE A 14 14.98 -11.15 3.03
N PRO A 15 14.43 -11.36 1.81
CA PRO A 15 13.84 -12.63 1.45
C PRO A 15 14.91 -13.73 1.33
N PRO A 16 14.71 -14.91 1.94
CA PRO A 16 15.73 -15.95 2.01
C PRO A 16 16.03 -16.67 0.68
N LEU A 17 15.26 -16.41 -0.39
CA LEU A 17 15.31 -17.17 -1.65
C LEU A 17 15.62 -16.31 -2.90
N LEU A 18 15.71 -14.99 -2.76
CA LEU A 18 16.10 -14.11 -3.87
C LEU A 18 17.55 -13.70 -3.63
N ARG A 19 18.44 -13.92 -4.60
CA ARG A 19 19.85 -13.52 -4.56
C ARG A 19 20.09 -12.00 -4.45
N LYS A 20 19.07 -11.20 -4.14
CA LYS A 20 19.14 -9.75 -3.93
C LYS A 20 18.89 -9.42 -2.46
N TYR A 21 19.76 -8.56 -1.92
CA TYR A 21 19.93 -8.34 -0.48
C TYR A 21 18.93 -7.35 0.13
N LYS A 22 18.10 -6.63 -0.63
CA LYS A 22 17.16 -5.64 -0.08
C LYS A 22 15.91 -5.58 -0.92
N TYR A 23 14.76 -5.70 -0.27
CA TYR A 23 13.46 -5.45 -0.88
C TYR A 23 12.63 -4.58 0.04
N TYR A 24 11.88 -3.65 -0.53
CA TYR A 24 10.94 -2.83 0.22
C TYR A 24 9.54 -3.37 0.01
N ALA A 25 8.90 -3.80 1.09
CA ALA A 25 7.48 -4.13 1.10
C ALA A 25 6.71 -2.88 1.53
N VAL A 26 5.81 -2.41 0.68
CA VAL A 26 4.98 -1.24 0.96
C VAL A 26 3.53 -1.68 1.12
N VAL A 27 2.90 -1.28 2.24
CA VAL A 27 1.47 -1.49 2.51
C VAL A 27 0.77 -0.15 2.63
N GLN A 28 -0.33 -0.01 1.89
CA GLN A 28 -1.21 1.14 2.02
C GLN A 28 -2.47 0.80 2.80
N PHE A 29 -2.69 1.56 3.87
CA PHE A 29 -3.93 1.53 4.63
C PHE A 29 -4.77 2.75 4.26
N LEU A 30 -5.99 2.52 3.79
CA LEU A 30 -6.99 3.57 3.61
C LEU A 30 -7.91 3.63 4.82
N TYR A 31 -7.98 4.78 5.48
CA TYR A 31 -8.99 5.03 6.50
C TYR A 31 -10.25 5.54 5.81
N VAL A 32 -11.28 4.70 5.78
CA VAL A 32 -12.59 5.02 5.21
C VAL A 32 -13.64 5.07 6.30
N GLU A 33 -14.56 6.03 6.20
CA GLU A 33 -15.75 6.08 7.04
C GLU A 33 -16.91 5.45 6.27
N ASP A 34 -17.54 4.44 6.88
CA ASP A 34 -18.75 3.82 6.35
C ASP A 34 -19.99 4.67 6.65
N GLU A 35 -21.14 4.28 6.07
CA GLU A 35 -22.41 5.01 6.24
C GLU A 35 -22.89 5.10 7.70
N SER A 36 -22.29 4.30 8.59
CA SER A 36 -22.55 4.30 10.03
C SER A 36 -21.61 5.21 10.82
N GLY A 37 -20.73 5.98 10.16
CA GLY A 37 -19.74 6.85 10.81
C GLY A 37 -18.56 6.09 11.43
N LYS A 38 -18.43 4.78 11.19
CA LYS A 38 -17.33 3.99 11.75
C LYS A 38 -16.12 4.03 10.81
N ARG A 39 -14.97 4.36 11.40
CA ARG A 39 -13.68 4.30 10.69
C ARG A 39 -13.24 2.84 10.54
N LYS A 40 -12.98 2.43 9.31
CA LYS A 40 -12.42 1.12 8.98
C LYS A 40 -11.14 1.30 8.17
N VAL A 41 -10.21 0.38 8.38
CA VAL A 41 -9.03 0.25 7.52
C VAL A 41 -9.43 -0.63 6.35
N ASN A 42 -9.47 -0.05 5.15
CA ASN A 42 -9.64 -0.82 3.94
C ASN A 42 -8.27 -1.42 3.54
N LYS A 43 -8.19 -2.76 3.56
CA LYS A 43 -6.99 -3.56 3.27
C LYS A 43 -7.02 -4.16 1.86
N ILE A 44 -7.78 -3.56 0.93
CA ILE A 44 -7.86 -4.00 -0.46
C ILE A 44 -6.49 -4.04 -1.15
N PHE A 45 -5.56 -3.17 -0.75
CA PHE A 45 -4.21 -3.15 -1.30
C PHE A 45 -3.34 -4.22 -0.65
N GLN A 46 -2.85 -5.14 -1.48
CA GLN A 46 -1.82 -6.11 -1.12
C GLN A 46 -0.45 -5.43 -1.07
N GLU A 47 0.53 -6.09 -0.47
CA GLU A 47 1.92 -5.62 -0.43
C GLU A 47 2.48 -5.42 -1.85
N THR A 48 3.13 -4.28 -2.09
CA THR A 48 3.97 -4.08 -3.28
C THR A 48 5.44 -4.23 -2.93
N TYR A 49 6.20 -4.86 -3.82
CA TYR A 49 7.63 -5.08 -3.66
C TYR A 49 8.43 -4.26 -4.68
N GLY A 50 9.55 -3.71 -4.22
CA GLY A 50 10.56 -3.04 -5.05
C GLY A 50 11.97 -3.29 -4.53
N GLU A 51 12.96 -3.12 -5.41
CA GLU A 51 14.38 -3.21 -5.05
C GLU A 51 14.84 -1.96 -4.31
N THR A 52 14.16 -0.83 -4.52
CA THR A 52 14.29 0.40 -3.73
C THR A 52 12.96 0.78 -3.08
N GLU A 53 13.04 1.66 -2.08
CA GLU A 53 11.86 2.21 -1.40
C GLU A 53 11.01 3.03 -2.36
N GLU A 54 11.64 3.81 -3.25
CA GLU A 54 10.94 4.58 -4.28
C GLU A 54 10.15 3.65 -5.22
N GLU A 55 10.76 2.56 -5.70
CA GLU A 55 10.10 1.63 -6.62
C GLU A 55 8.87 0.98 -5.98
N ALA A 56 8.99 0.53 -4.72
CA ALA A 56 7.90 -0.07 -3.99
C ALA A 56 6.75 0.93 -3.75
N LYS A 57 7.09 2.19 -3.44
CA LYS A 57 6.13 3.29 -3.26
C LYS A 57 5.45 3.68 -4.56
N GLU A 58 6.18 3.77 -5.67
CA GLU A 58 5.61 4.09 -6.99
C GLU A 58 4.58 3.04 -7.42
N LYS A 59 4.89 1.75 -7.25
CA LYS A 59 3.95 0.66 -7.53
C LYS A 59 2.69 0.75 -6.66
N MET A 60 2.84 1.09 -5.38
CA MET A 60 1.70 1.28 -4.48
C MET A 60 0.83 2.47 -4.91
N LEU A 61 1.46 3.61 -5.21
CA LEU A 61 0.76 4.80 -5.69
C LEU A 61 0.02 4.52 -7.01
N GLN A 62 0.61 3.73 -7.90
CA GLN A 62 -0.02 3.33 -9.14
C GLN A 62 -1.25 2.44 -8.89
N GLN A 63 -1.16 1.42 -8.04
CA GLN A 63 -2.33 0.61 -7.65
C GLN A 63 -3.47 1.46 -7.10
N VAL A 64 -3.16 2.48 -6.30
CA VAL A 64 -4.16 3.38 -5.73
C VAL A 64 -4.79 4.26 -6.79
N ARG A 65 -4.00 4.82 -7.70
CA ARG A 65 -4.51 5.61 -8.83
C ARG A 65 -5.45 4.78 -9.70
N ASP A 66 -5.08 3.54 -9.98
CA ASP A 66 -5.89 2.62 -10.79
C ASP A 66 -7.17 2.21 -10.06
N TRP A 67 -7.09 1.96 -8.75
CA TRP A 67 -8.28 1.72 -7.93
C TRP A 67 -9.21 2.94 -7.90
N VAL A 68 -8.70 4.14 -7.66
CA VAL A 68 -9.50 5.39 -7.67
C VAL A 68 -10.20 5.60 -9.01
N LYS A 69 -9.56 5.29 -10.14
CA LYS A 69 -10.19 5.35 -11.47
C LYS A 69 -11.27 4.29 -11.69
N SER A 70 -11.20 3.17 -10.96
CA SER A 70 -12.15 2.05 -11.06
C SER A 70 -13.40 2.20 -10.16
N GLN A 71 -13.39 3.20 -9.27
CA GLN A 71 -14.52 3.58 -8.42
C GLN A 71 -15.37 4.64 -9.12
#